data_AF-A0A380KBE0-F1
#
_entry.id   AF-A0A380KBE0-F1
#
_cell.length_a   1.000
_cell.length_b   1.000
_cell.length_c   1.000
_cell.angle_alpha   90.00
_cell.angle_beta   90.00
_cell.angle_gamma   90.00
#
_symmetry.space_group_name_H-M   'P 1'
#
loop_
_entity.id
_entity.type
_entity.pdbx_description
1 polymer ?
#
loop_
_entity_poly.entity_id
_entity_poly.type
_entity_poly.pdbx_seq_one_letter_code
_entity_poly.pdbx_strand_id
1 'polypeptide(L)'
;MAKTVSINIEIETSKKDQAEAIFNNFGYSITDAINIFLNTVITEGDSLFQIKTPCYNRKTELAIEEARQITSGKIPSKSYTSLSDLLADLNED
;
A
#
# COMPACT_ATOMS: atom_id res chain seq x y z
N MET A 1 7.01 17.49 -31.61
CA MET A 1 7.60 16.33 -30.91
C MET A 1 8.03 16.79 -29.52
N ALA A 2 7.77 16.00 -28.47
CA ALA A 2 8.26 16.32 -27.14
C ALA A 2 9.80 16.23 -27.12
N LYS A 3 10.46 17.12 -26.37
CA LYS A 3 11.92 17.12 -26.23
C LYS A 3 12.34 15.96 -25.32
N THR A 4 13.09 15.01 -25.85
CA THR A 4 13.64 13.88 -25.08
C THR A 4 15.04 14.20 -24.56
N VAL A 5 15.35 13.75 -23.35
CA VAL A 5 16.69 13.84 -22.75
C VAL A 5 17.07 12.46 -22.23
N SER A 6 18.32 12.04 -22.44
CA SER A 6 18.86 10.79 -21.90
C SER A 6 19.34 10.96 -20.47
N ILE A 7 18.98 10.05 -19.59
CA ILE A 7 19.46 10.00 -18.21
C ILE A 7 20.41 8.80 -18.07
N ASN A 8 21.60 9.01 -17.50
CA ASN A 8 22.51 7.94 -17.14
C ASN A 8 22.32 7.58 -15.66
N ILE A 9 22.18 6.30 -15.35
CA ILE A 9 21.90 5.80 -14.00
C ILE A 9 22.91 4.69 -13.69
N GLU A 10 23.62 4.82 -12.58
CA GLU A 10 24.49 3.77 -12.07
C GLU A 10 23.71 2.83 -11.15
N ILE A 11 23.81 1.53 -11.42
CA ILE A 11 23.16 0.47 -10.65
C ILE A 11 24.06 -0.76 -10.65
N GLU A 12 24.04 -1.51 -9.56
CA GLU A 12 24.69 -2.82 -9.51
C GLU A 12 24.12 -3.76 -10.57
N THR A 13 24.99 -4.47 -11.29
CA THR A 13 24.60 -5.40 -12.36
C THR A 13 23.60 -6.44 -11.85
N SER A 14 23.83 -6.99 -10.66
CA SER A 14 22.92 -7.97 -10.03
C SER A 14 21.51 -7.43 -9.80
N LYS A 15 21.37 -6.15 -9.44
CA LYS A 15 20.08 -5.49 -9.24
C LYS A 15 19.40 -5.17 -10.56
N LYS A 16 20.16 -4.77 -11.58
CA LYS A 16 19.64 -4.56 -12.94
C LYS A 16 19.03 -5.85 -13.48
N ASP A 17 19.77 -6.96 -13.40
CA ASP A 17 19.32 -8.25 -13.93
C ASP A 17 18.04 -8.74 -13.22
N GLN A 18 17.97 -8.57 -11.90
CA GLN A 18 16.76 -8.87 -11.12
C GLN A 18 15.57 -8.01 -11.54
N ALA A 19 15.77 -6.69 -11.68
CA ALA A 19 14.72 -5.78 -12.11
C ALA A 19 14.23 -6.11 -13.53
N GLU A 20 15.14 -6.43 -14.44
CA GLU A 20 14.83 -6.81 -15.82
C GLU A 20 13.97 -8.08 -15.87
N ALA A 21 14.32 -9.11 -15.09
CA ALA A 21 13.52 -10.33 -14.98
C ALA A 21 12.09 -10.06 -14.48
N ILE A 22 11.96 -9.19 -13.46
CA ILE A 22 10.66 -8.83 -12.87
C ILE A 22 9.81 -8.05 -13.89
N PHE A 23 10.35 -7.00 -14.50
CA PHE A 23 9.58 -6.16 -15.42
C PHE A 23 9.25 -6.88 -16.73
N ASN A 24 10.14 -7.74 -17.23
CA ASN A 24 9.85 -8.59 -18.38
C ASN A 24 8.67 -9.54 -18.11
N ASN A 25 8.52 -10.05 -16.88
CA ASN A 25 7.36 -10.85 -16.51
C ASN A 25 6.04 -10.04 -16.55
N PHE A 26 6.11 -8.72 -16.39
CA PHE A 26 4.97 -7.82 -16.55
C PHE A 26 4.82 -7.23 -17.96
N GLY A 27 5.74 -7.55 -18.89
CA GLY A 27 5.67 -7.15 -20.29
C GLY A 27 6.22 -5.75 -20.60
N TYR A 28 7.05 -5.17 -19.73
CA TYR A 28 7.67 -3.87 -19.98
C TYR A 28 9.15 -3.85 -19.60
N SER A 29 9.91 -2.94 -20.23
CA SER A 29 11.34 -2.79 -19.98
C SER A 29 11.63 -1.98 -18.71
N ILE A 30 12.87 -2.00 -18.24
CA ILE A 30 13.32 -1.11 -17.15
C ILE A 30 13.10 0.36 -17.54
N THR A 31 13.32 0.73 -18.81
CA THR A 31 13.11 2.11 -19.28
C THR A 31 11.65 2.52 -19.19
N ASP A 32 10.72 1.62 -19.54
CA ASP A 32 9.29 1.88 -19.40
C ASP A 32 8.91 2.06 -17.93
N ALA A 33 9.43 1.20 -17.05
CA ALA A 33 9.20 1.30 -15.61
C ALA A 33 9.68 2.65 -15.05
N ILE A 34 10.87 3.13 -15.46
CA ILE A 34 11.41 4.43 -15.05
C ILE A 34 10.53 5.57 -15.57
N ASN A 35 10.06 5.51 -16.82
CA ASN A 35 9.19 6.54 -17.39
C ASN A 35 7.83 6.60 -16.70
N ILE A 36 7.22 5.43 -16.44
CA ILE A 36 5.97 5.33 -15.68
C ILE A 36 6.17 5.93 -14.29
N PHE A 37 7.26 5.55 -13.61
CA PHE A 37 7.60 6.07 -12.29
C PHE A 37 7.71 7.60 -12.26
N LEU A 38 8.46 8.19 -13.19
CA LEU A 38 8.60 9.65 -13.27
C LEU A 38 7.26 10.34 -13.52
N ASN A 39 6.42 9.77 -14.40
CA ASN A 39 5.08 10.31 -14.66
C ASN A 39 4.18 10.23 -13.42
N THR A 40 4.24 9.13 -12.67
CA THR A 40 3.48 8.97 -11.42
C THR A 40 3.91 10.01 -10.39
N VAL A 41 5.22 10.18 -10.17
CA VAL A 41 5.75 11.18 -9.22
C VAL A 41 5.32 12.61 -9.60
N ILE A 42 5.35 12.95 -10.90
CA ILE A 42 4.90 14.27 -11.39
C ILE A 42 3.40 14.48 -11.19
N THR A 43 2.59 13.43 -11.38
CA THR A 43 1.12 13.53 -11.39
C THR A 43 0.54 13.50 -9.99
N GLU A 44 1.03 12.60 -9.13
CA GLU A 44 0.43 12.33 -7.82
C GLU A 44 1.10 13.13 -6.70
N GLY A 45 2.34 13.57 -6.89
CA GLY A 45 3.11 14.26 -5.85
C GLY A 45 3.40 13.39 -4.60
N ASP A 46 3.12 12.09 -4.67
CA ASP A 46 3.35 11.14 -3.58
C ASP A 46 4.79 10.64 -3.55
N SER A 47 5.21 10.16 -2.38
CA SER A 47 6.53 9.60 -2.13
C SER A 47 6.74 8.27 -2.86
N LEU A 48 7.99 8.02 -3.24
CA LEU A 48 8.47 6.97 -4.17
C LEU A 48 8.01 5.54 -3.85
N PHE A 49 7.56 5.30 -2.61
CA PHE A 49 6.93 4.07 -2.19
C PHE A 49 5.85 4.39 -1.15
N GLN A 50 4.68 3.78 -1.28
CA GLN A 50 3.85 3.56 -0.09
C GLN A 50 4.68 2.75 0.89
N ILE A 51 4.95 3.28 2.08
CA ILE A 51 5.58 2.53 3.17
C ILE A 51 4.61 1.42 3.54
N LYS A 52 4.75 0.27 2.89
CA LYS A 52 4.06 -0.96 3.27
C LYS A 52 4.85 -1.55 4.42
N THR A 53 4.58 -1.08 5.64
CA THR A 53 5.05 -1.79 6.83
C THR A 53 4.45 -3.19 6.76
N PRO A 54 5.26 -4.27 6.75
CA PRO A 54 4.74 -5.63 6.58
C PRO A 54 3.79 -6.04 7.71
N CYS A 55 3.90 -5.35 8.85
CA CYS A 55 3.07 -5.51 10.03
C CYS A 55 2.34 -4.20 10.33
N TYR A 56 1.10 -4.31 10.80
CA TYR A 56 0.38 -3.14 11.32
C TYR A 56 1.06 -2.65 12.61
N ASN A 57 0.75 -1.42 13.03
CA ASN A 57 1.19 -0.98 14.35
C ASN A 57 0.58 -1.89 15.44
N ARG A 58 1.26 -2.02 16.59
CA ARG A 58 0.82 -2.89 17.69
C ARG A 58 -0.63 -2.67 18.13
N LYS A 59 -1.11 -1.41 18.12
CA LYS A 59 -2.50 -1.09 18.50
C LYS A 59 -3.49 -1.71 17.52
N THR A 60 -3.23 -1.59 16.23
CA THR A 60 -4.04 -2.18 15.16
C THR A 60 -3.98 -3.71 15.19
N GLU A 61 -2.81 -4.30 15.43
CA GLU A 61 -2.69 -5.77 15.57
C GLU A 61 -3.51 -6.30 16.74
N LEU A 62 -3.44 -5.64 17.90
CA LEU A 62 -4.24 -6.00 19.07
C LEU A 62 -5.74 -5.84 18.82
N ALA A 63 -6.16 -4.78 18.13
CA ALA A 63 -7.56 -4.58 17.75
C ALA A 63 -8.07 -5.65 16.78
N ILE A 64 -7.24 -6.09 15.83
CA ILE A 64 -7.56 -7.21 14.93
C ILE A 64 -7.71 -8.52 15.71
N GLU A 65 -6.82 -8.78 16.67
CA GLU A 65 -6.91 -9.97 17.52
C GLU A 65 -8.17 -9.92 18.39
N GLU A 66 -8.45 -8.78 19.03
CA GLU A 66 -9.69 -8.56 19.80
C GLU A 66 -10.94 -8.84 18.94
N ALA A 67 -11.00 -8.29 17.72
CA ALA A 67 -12.11 -8.53 16.80
C ALA A 67 -12.30 -10.03 16.45
N ARG A 68 -11.20 -10.79 16.32
CA ARG A 68 -11.25 -12.26 16.11
C ARG A 68 -11.79 -12.98 17.35
N GLN A 69 -11.40 -12.56 18.55
CA GLN A 69 -11.89 -13.15 19.80
C GLN A 69 -13.38 -12.84 20.04
N ILE A 70 -13.84 -11.63 19.68
CA ILE A 70 -15.25 -11.25 19.69
C ILE A 70 -16.05 -12.12 18.72
N THR A 71 -15.58 -12.24 17.47
CA THR A 71 -16.27 -13.02 16.42
C THR A 71 -16.35 -14.50 16.78
N SER A 72 -15.32 -15.04 17.45
CA SER A 72 -15.31 -16.42 17.94
C SER A 72 -16.09 -16.62 19.26
N GLY A 73 -16.73 -15.57 19.78
CA GLY A 73 -17.57 -15.63 20.98
C GLY A 73 -16.81 -15.76 22.30
N LYS A 74 -15.49 -15.57 22.30
CA LYS A 74 -14.66 -15.66 23.51
C LYS A 74 -14.71 -14.39 24.36
N ILE A 75 -15.00 -13.25 23.73
CA ILE A 75 -15.13 -11.95 24.40
C ILE A 75 -16.50 -11.38 24.04
N PRO A 76 -17.31 -10.98 25.03
CA PRO A 76 -18.56 -10.28 24.76
C PRO A 76 -18.26 -8.88 24.21
N SER A 77 -18.94 -8.50 23.13
CA SER A 77 -18.89 -7.13 22.60
C SER A 77 -20.27 -6.49 22.63
N LYS A 78 -20.29 -5.15 22.65
CA LYS A 78 -21.52 -4.41 22.39
C LYS A 78 -21.99 -4.73 20.97
N SER A 79 -23.27 -5.07 20.83
CA SER A 79 -23.92 -5.32 19.55
C SER A 79 -25.15 -4.44 19.47
N TYR A 80 -25.51 -4.05 18.25
CA TYR A 80 -26.63 -3.16 18.00
C TYR A 80 -27.61 -3.88 17.08
N THR A 81 -28.90 -3.70 17.36
CA THR A 81 -29.98 -4.30 16.58
C THR A 81 -30.34 -3.47 15.35
N SER A 82 -29.90 -2.21 15.28
CA SER A 82 -30.08 -1.34 14.13
C SER A 82 -28.85 -0.48 13.88
N LEU A 83 -28.69 -0.05 12.63
CA LEU A 83 -27.64 0.90 12.23
C LEU A 83 -27.83 2.26 12.92
N SER A 84 -29.07 2.67 13.19
CA SER A 84 -29.38 3.90 13.90
C SER A 84 -28.86 3.90 15.33
N ASP A 85 -29.02 2.77 16.06
CA ASP A 85 -28.51 2.63 17.44
C ASP A 85 -26.97 2.67 17.48
N LEU A 86 -26.32 2.05 16.49
CA LEU A 86 -24.86 2.08 16.34
C LEU A 86 -24.37 3.51 16.10
N LEU A 87 -25.03 4.25 15.19
CA LEU A 87 -24.63 5.61 14.86
C LEU A 87 -24.90 6.60 16.00
N ALA A 88 -25.98 6.41 16.77
CA ALA A 88 -26.25 7.24 17.94
C ALA A 88 -25.09 7.14 18.95
N ASP A 89 -24.66 5.92 19.27
CA ASP A 89 -23.57 5.66 20.21
C ASP A 89 -22.19 6.12 19.71
N LEU A 90 -21.92 6.03 18.39
CA LEU A 90 -20.68 6.54 17.81
C LEU A 90 -20.56 8.07 17.80
N ASN A 91 -21.70 8.78 17.79
CA ASN A 91 -21.75 10.24 17.77
C ASN A 91 -22.03 10.83 19.17
N GLU A 92 -22.02 10.00 20.23
CA GLU A 92 -22.17 10.44 21.63
C GLU A 92 -20.89 11.06 22.23
N ASP A 93 -19.83 11.26 21.43
CA ASP A 93 -18.60 11.98 21.77
C ASP A 93 -18.55 13.43 21.25
#